data_AF-A0A524CLG7-F1
#
_entry.id   AF-A0A524CLG7-F1
#
_cell.length_a   1.000
_cell.length_b   1.000
_cell.length_c   1.000
_cell.angle_alpha   90.00
_cell.angle_beta   90.00
_cell.angle_gamma   90.00
#
_symmetry.space_group_name_H-M   'P 1'
#
loop_
_entity.id
_entity.type
_entity.pdbx_description
1 polymer ?
#
loop_
_entity_poly.entity_id
_entity_poly.type
_entity_poly.pdbx_seq_one_letter_code
_entity_poly.pdbx_strand_id
1 'polypeptide(L)'
;MANLSVRMKRETINELDRIAELLGVDRATIVRKIIDKGIDQQKIEVAVDLYQKGETLERAIDISGASLWDLFDELKKRGITSKFDIDREKETYIRVFGKDNDDLARKIREL
;
A
#
# COMPACT_ATOMS: atom_id res chain seq x y z
N MET A 1 -0.62 23.93 -2.12
CA MET A 1 0.42 23.17 -2.86
C MET A 1 1.78 23.48 -2.25
N ALA A 2 2.68 22.50 -2.23
CA ALA A 2 4.06 22.65 -1.75
C ALA A 2 5.04 22.32 -2.88
N ASN A 3 6.24 22.91 -2.85
CA ASN A 3 7.28 22.66 -3.85
C ASN A 3 8.21 21.54 -3.37
N LEU A 4 8.60 20.67 -4.30
CA LEU A 4 9.57 19.60 -4.07
C LEU A 4 10.77 19.78 -5.01
N SER A 5 11.98 19.93 -4.45
CA SER A 5 13.22 20.06 -5.21
C SER A 5 14.11 18.85 -4.95
N VAL A 6 14.43 18.08 -6.01
CA VAL A 6 15.24 16.86 -5.92
C VAL A 6 16.33 16.87 -7.00
N ARG A 7 17.53 16.40 -6.66
CA ARG A 7 18.61 16.21 -7.64
C ARG A 7 18.38 14.92 -8.42
N MET A 8 18.39 15.01 -9.74
CA MET A 8 18.18 13.88 -10.64
C MET A 8 19.28 13.83 -11.71
N LYS A 9 19.52 12.63 -12.25
CA LYS A 9 20.39 12.45 -13.40
C LYS A 9 19.84 13.20 -14.61
N ARG A 10 20.72 13.77 -15.44
CA ARG A 10 20.33 14.59 -16.58
C ARG A 10 19.51 13.79 -17.59
N GLU A 11 19.84 12.52 -17.75
CA GLU A 11 19.16 11.59 -18.65
C GLU A 11 17.69 11.41 -18.25
N THR A 12 17.40 11.33 -16.94
CA THR A 12 16.02 11.22 -16.45
C THR A 12 15.22 12.49 -16.72
N ILE A 13 15.84 13.66 -16.53
CA ILE A 13 15.20 14.93 -16.85
C ILE A 13 14.87 15.02 -18.34
N ASN A 14 15.81 14.65 -19.21
CA ASN A 14 15.61 14.67 -20.66
C ASN A 14 14.47 13.74 -21.10
N GLU A 15 14.33 12.56 -20.48
CA GLU A 15 13.24 11.64 -20.81
C GLU A 15 11.87 12.18 -20.35
N LEU A 16 11.81 12.83 -19.18
CA LEU A 16 10.60 13.49 -18.72
C LEU A 16 10.16 14.62 -19.67
N ASP A 17 11.13 15.41 -20.17
CA ASP A 17 10.89 16.44 -21.19
C ASP A 17 10.33 15.86 -22.48
N ARG A 18 10.99 14.82 -23.00
CA ARG A 18 10.55 14.15 -24.21
C ARG A 18 9.12 13.63 -24.11
N ILE A 19 8.76 12.99 -22.98
CA ILE A 19 7.39 12.50 -22.76
C ILE A 19 6.41 13.67 -22.68
N ALA A 20 6.78 14.76 -22.01
CA ALA A 20 5.95 15.95 -21.90
C ALA A 20 5.67 16.59 -23.27
N GLU A 21 6.70 16.72 -24.11
CA GLU A 21 6.58 17.20 -25.49
C GLU A 21 5.64 16.31 -26.33
N LEU A 22 5.83 14.98 -26.28
CA LEU A 22 4.99 14.03 -27.00
C LEU A 22 3.51 14.10 -26.60
N LEU A 23 3.23 14.41 -25.34
CA LEU A 23 1.88 14.50 -24.80
C LEU A 23 1.30 15.93 -24.81
N GLY A 24 2.08 16.93 -25.24
CA GLY A 24 1.67 18.33 -25.28
C GLY A 24 1.38 18.92 -23.89
N VAL A 25 2.08 18.47 -22.85
CA VAL A 25 1.93 18.94 -21.46
C VAL A 25 3.25 19.43 -20.89
N ASP A 26 3.22 20.08 -19.73
CA ASP A 26 4.44 20.48 -19.03
C ASP A 26 5.11 19.29 -18.29
N ARG A 27 6.43 19.40 -18.07
CA ARG A 27 7.21 18.38 -17.35
C ARG A 27 6.66 18.09 -15.97
N ALA A 28 6.19 19.10 -15.23
CA ALA A 28 5.70 18.91 -13.88
C ALA A 28 4.41 18.09 -13.84
N THR A 29 3.59 18.15 -14.90
CA THR A 29 2.41 17.29 -15.09
C THR A 29 2.81 15.83 -15.23
N ILE A 30 3.86 15.53 -16.01
CA ILE A 30 4.40 14.16 -16.11
C ILE A 30 4.97 13.69 -14.78
N VAL A 31 5.76 14.55 -14.11
CA VAL A 31 6.37 14.22 -12.82
C VAL A 31 5.32 13.91 -11.77
N ARG A 32 4.27 14.76 -11.62
CA ARG A 32 3.18 14.50 -10.67
C ARG A 32 2.50 13.16 -10.95
N LYS A 33 2.13 12.90 -12.21
CA LYS A 33 1.50 11.64 -12.60
C LYS A 33 2.35 10.41 -12.25
N ILE A 34 3.66 10.48 -12.47
CA ILE A 34 4.58 9.38 -12.14
C ILE A 34 4.72 9.23 -10.64
N ILE A 35 4.86 10.34 -9.90
CA ILE A 35 4.97 10.32 -8.43
C ILE A 35 3.70 9.73 -7.80
N ASP A 36 2.51 10.17 -8.22
CA ASP A 36 1.24 9.68 -7.68
C ASP A 36 1.13 8.16 -7.87
N LYS A 37 1.41 7.67 -9.09
CA LYS A 37 1.44 6.24 -9.37
C LYS A 37 2.54 5.51 -8.58
N GLY A 38 3.70 6.14 -8.44
CA GLY A 38 4.83 5.59 -7.69
C GLY A 38 4.51 5.45 -6.20
N ILE A 39 3.78 6.40 -5.61
CA ILE A 39 3.31 6.33 -4.22
C ILE A 39 2.42 5.11 -4.03
N ASP A 40 1.42 4.91 -4.90
CA ASP A 40 0.52 3.75 -4.79
C ASP A 40 1.27 2.42 -4.92
N GLN A 41 2.23 2.35 -5.84
CA GLN A 41 3.11 1.19 -5.96
C GLN A 41 3.95 0.95 -4.69
N GLN A 42 4.53 2.01 -4.12
CA GLN A 42 5.33 1.90 -2.90
C GLN A 42 4.51 1.46 -1.69
N LYS A 43 3.26 1.93 -1.57
CA LYS A 43 2.36 1.46 -0.51
C LYS A 43 2.15 -0.04 -0.59
N ILE A 44 1.93 -0.57 -1.79
CA ILE A 44 1.77 -2.02 -2.00
C ILE A 44 3.04 -2.78 -1.63
N GLU A 45 4.22 -2.31 -2.06
CA GLU A 45 5.48 -2.95 -1.68
C GLU A 45 5.68 -3.00 -0.16
N VAL A 46 5.41 -1.90 0.54
CA VAL A 46 5.47 -1.85 2.01
C VAL A 46 4.47 -2.81 2.63
N ALA A 47 3.24 -2.87 2.12
CA ALA A 47 2.22 -3.78 2.63
C ALA A 47 2.63 -5.26 2.45
N VAL A 48 3.19 -5.63 1.29
CA VAL A 48 3.69 -6.98 1.04
C VAL A 48 4.83 -7.33 2.02
N ASP A 49 5.79 -6.42 2.25
CA ASP A 49 6.89 -6.64 3.18
C ASP A 49 6.41 -6.84 4.63
N LEU A 50 5.48 -5.99 5.10
CA LEU A 50 4.85 -6.12 6.42
C LEU A 50 4.14 -7.46 6.56
N TYR A 51 3.34 -7.83 5.55
CA TYR A 51 2.63 -9.09 5.53
C TYR A 51 3.58 -10.30 5.55
N GLN A 52 4.67 -10.27 4.78
CA GLN A 52 5.68 -11.32 4.79
C GLN A 52 6.43 -11.41 6.12
N LYS A 53 6.63 -10.29 6.83
CA LYS A 53 7.15 -10.24 8.21
C LYS A 53 6.14 -10.73 9.25
N GLY A 54 4.91 -11.01 8.83
CA GLY A 54 3.88 -11.71 9.56
C GLY A 54 2.73 -10.82 10.04
N GLU A 55 2.74 -9.52 9.76
CA GLU A 55 1.57 -8.69 10.03
C GLU A 55 0.32 -9.30 9.36
N THR A 56 -0.84 -9.12 9.99
CA THR A 56 -2.11 -9.48 9.34
C THR A 56 -2.33 -8.60 8.11
N LEU A 57 -3.15 -9.07 7.17
CA LEU A 57 -3.41 -8.35 5.94
C LEU A 57 -3.97 -6.95 6.22
N GLU A 58 -4.90 -6.87 7.17
CA GLU A 58 -5.53 -5.63 7.63
C GLU A 58 -4.49 -4.69 8.26
N ARG A 59 -3.59 -5.20 9.12
CA ARG A 59 -2.52 -4.38 9.71
C ARG A 59 -1.56 -3.86 8.66
N ALA A 60 -1.18 -4.71 7.69
CA ALA A 60 -0.31 -4.30 6.60
C ALA A 60 -0.93 -3.15 5.78
N ILE A 61 -2.24 -3.21 5.53
CA ILE A 61 -3.00 -2.17 4.84
C ILE A 61 -3.13 -0.89 5.67
N ASP A 62 -3.50 -1.03 6.95
CA ASP A 62 -3.64 0.10 7.87
C ASP A 62 -2.33 0.91 7.97
N ILE A 63 -1.18 0.22 8.03
CA ILE A 63 0.14 0.85 8.15
C ILE A 63 0.60 1.46 6.83
N SER A 64 0.45 0.72 5.72
CA SER A 64 0.95 1.17 4.41
C SER A 64 0.04 2.18 3.72
N GLY A 65 -1.25 2.23 4.08
CA GLY A 65 -2.28 2.96 3.35
C GLY A 65 -2.56 2.42 1.95
N ALA A 66 -2.19 1.15 1.69
CA ALA A 66 -2.44 0.47 0.44
C ALA A 66 -3.93 0.10 0.27
N SER A 67 -4.35 -0.13 -0.98
CA SER A 67 -5.66 -0.71 -1.26
C SER A 67 -5.66 -2.21 -0.94
N LEU A 68 -6.71 -2.67 -0.25
CA LEU A 68 -6.91 -4.10 0.06
C LEU A 68 -6.87 -4.97 -1.20
N TRP A 69 -7.59 -4.56 -2.25
CA TRP A 69 -7.69 -5.33 -3.48
C TRP A 69 -6.39 -5.35 -4.28
N ASP A 70 -5.68 -4.22 -4.33
CA ASP A 70 -4.39 -4.16 -5.02
C ASP A 70 -3.35 -5.03 -4.30
N LEU A 71 -3.38 -5.07 -2.96
CA LEU A 71 -2.51 -5.94 -2.18
C LEU A 71 -2.85 -7.42 -2.43
N PHE A 72 -4.13 -7.79 -2.44
CA PHE A 72 -4.55 -9.17 -2.75
C PHE A 72 -4.08 -9.61 -4.13
N ASP A 73 -4.27 -8.77 -5.15
CA ASP A 73 -3.81 -9.07 -6.50
C ASP A 73 -2.29 -9.23 -6.55
N GLU A 74 -1.56 -8.39 -5.82
CA GLU A 74 -0.11 -8.47 -5.77
C GLU A 74 0.40 -9.72 -5.04
N LEU A 75 -0.19 -10.07 -3.90
CA LEU A 75 0.12 -11.29 -3.17
C LEU A 75 -0.14 -12.53 -4.05
N LYS A 76 -1.26 -12.54 -4.77
CA LYS A 76 -1.61 -13.60 -5.72
C LYS A 76 -0.60 -13.69 -6.86
N LYS A 77 -0.22 -12.57 -7.48
CA LYS A 77 0.80 -12.52 -8.54
C LYS A 77 2.15 -13.06 -8.07
N ARG A 78 2.53 -12.76 -6.82
CA ARG A 78 3.78 -13.23 -6.20
C ARG A 78 3.73 -14.68 -5.70
N GLY A 79 2.56 -15.33 -5.76
CA GLY A 79 2.37 -16.67 -5.20
C GLY A 79 2.53 -16.73 -3.69
N ILE A 80 2.32 -15.60 -2.99
CA ILE A 80 2.42 -15.53 -1.53
C ILE A 80 1.11 -16.07 -0.94
N THR A 81 1.21 -17.17 -0.22
CA THR A 81 0.05 -17.82 0.42
C THR A 81 -0.30 -17.18 1.76
N SER A 82 -1.51 -17.46 2.24
CA SER A 82 -1.98 -16.92 3.52
C SER A 82 -1.11 -17.40 4.68
N LYS A 83 -0.56 -16.48 5.49
CA LYS A 83 0.02 -16.79 6.80
C LYS A 83 -1.11 -16.68 7.83
N PHE A 84 -1.89 -17.73 7.96
CA PHE A 84 -3.01 -17.76 8.91
C PHE A 84 -2.49 -18.02 10.32
N ASP A 85 -2.56 -17.01 11.19
CA ASP A 85 -2.19 -17.08 12.61
C ASP A 85 -3.41 -16.71 13.46
N ILE A 86 -3.95 -17.69 14.18
CA ILE A 86 -5.21 -17.56 14.91
C ILE A 86 -5.17 -16.42 15.93
N ASP A 87 -4.08 -16.24 16.67
CA ASP A 87 -4.02 -15.23 17.73
C ASP A 87 -3.97 -13.82 17.14
N ARG A 88 -3.24 -13.64 16.02
CA ARG A 88 -3.22 -12.37 15.28
C ARG A 88 -4.56 -12.07 14.62
N GLU A 89 -5.22 -13.08 14.07
CA GLU A 89 -6.55 -12.94 13.50
C GLU A 89 -7.58 -12.53 14.56
N LYS A 90 -7.55 -13.11 15.77
CA LYS A 90 -8.41 -12.69 16.90
C LYS A 90 -8.28 -11.20 17.19
N GLU A 91 -7.05 -10.67 17.24
CA GLU A 91 -6.82 -9.23 17.44
C GLU A 91 -7.41 -8.37 16.32
N THR A 92 -7.27 -8.81 15.07
CA THR A 92 -7.87 -8.14 13.91
C THR A 92 -9.40 -8.10 14.05
N TYR A 93 -10.06 -9.24 14.27
CA TYR A 93 -11.52 -9.28 14.37
C TYR A 93 -12.06 -8.44 15.54
N ILE A 94 -11.38 -8.45 16.70
CA ILE A 94 -11.76 -7.58 17.83
C ILE A 94 -11.62 -6.10 17.47
N ARG A 95 -10.55 -5.71 16.76
CA ARG A 95 -10.33 -4.32 16.35
C ARG A 95 -11.38 -3.83 15.36
N VAL A 96 -11.69 -4.67 14.37
CA VAL A 96 -12.58 -4.32 13.24
C VAL A 96 -14.04 -4.38 13.67
N PHE A 97 -14.46 -5.43 14.39
CA PHE A 97 -15.88 -5.68 14.70
C PHE A 97 -16.23 -5.52 16.18
N GLY A 98 -15.24 -5.60 17.07
CA GLY A 98 -15.48 -5.61 18.51
C GLY A 98 -15.97 -4.28 19.07
N LYS A 99 -15.74 -3.16 18.39
CA LYS A 99 -16.23 -1.84 18.82
C LYS A 99 -17.76 -1.73 18.82
N ASP A 100 -18.41 -2.45 17.91
CA ASP A 100 -19.86 -2.41 17.74
C ASP A 100 -20.55 -3.64 18.39
N ASN A 101 -19.76 -4.56 18.98
CA ASN A 101 -20.27 -5.79 19.56
C ASN A 101 -19.34 -6.35 20.65
N ASP A 102 -19.56 -5.90 21.89
CA ASP A 102 -18.79 -6.32 23.06
C ASP A 102 -18.89 -7.82 23.36
N ASP A 103 -20.03 -8.44 23.04
CA ASP A 103 -20.24 -9.88 23.24
C ASP A 103 -19.38 -10.70 22.27
N LEU A 104 -19.32 -10.29 21.01
CA LEU A 104 -18.44 -10.88 20.01
C LEU A 104 -16.97 -10.71 20.42
N ALA A 105 -16.58 -9.51 20.86
CA ALA A 105 -15.21 -9.27 21.32
C ALA A 105 -14.83 -10.17 22.50
N ARG A 106 -15.75 -10.42 23.43
CA ARG A 106 -15.53 -11.34 24.56
C ARG A 106 -15.36 -12.79 24.07
N LYS A 107 -16.26 -13.27 23.22
CA LYS A 107 -16.20 -14.64 22.66
C LYS A 107 -14.91 -14.90 21.89
N ILE A 108 -14.42 -13.92 21.11
CA ILE A 108 -13.17 -14.06 20.35
C ILE A 108 -11.96 -14.17 21.29
N ARG A 109 -11.95 -13.49 22.44
CA ARG A 109 -10.87 -13.59 23.44
C ARG A 109 -10.86 -14.92 24.19
N GLU A 110 -11.99 -15.60 24.27
CA GLU A 110 -12.18 -16.85 25.03
C GLU A 110 -11.96 -18.12 24.19
N LEU A 111 -11.97 -17.99 22.85
CA LEU A 111 -11.47 -19.01 21.91
C LEU A 111 -9.95 -19.17 22.02
#